data_AF-A0A553AMJ2-F1
#
_entry.id   AF-A0A553AMJ2-F1
#
_cell.length_a   1.000
_cell.length_b   1.000
_cell.length_c   1.000
_cell.angle_alpha   90.00
_cell.angle_beta   90.00
_cell.angle_gamma   90.00
#
_symmetry.space_group_name_H-M   'P 1'
#
loop_
_entity.id
_entity.type
_entity.pdbx_description
1 polymer ?
#
loop_
_entity_poly.entity_id
_entity_poly.type
_entity_poly.pdbx_seq_one_letter_code
_entity_poly.pdbx_strand_id
1 'polypeptide(L)'
;MKSISGRDRSVVRISSEDQLETVSEHLFLKVYRLTEAPDGTPAQSLNELVSVVGHELCDADAIEDYWRKLASYGYVEMREYDNPRFLVNGSNAYRVADDFPRLVRSELADGVVDVKYSLQLEKITTFECNQNEIWGN
;
A
#
# COMPACT_ATOMS: atom_id res chain seq x y z
N MET A 1 -21.28 13.45 -19.52
CA MET A 1 -19.82 13.45 -19.79
C MET A 1 -19.20 14.51 -18.89
N LYS A 2 -18.43 14.12 -17.86
CA LYS A 2 -17.65 15.06 -17.04
C LYS A 2 -16.18 14.70 -17.23
N SER A 3 -15.50 15.47 -18.06
CA SER A 3 -14.05 15.44 -18.19
C SER A 3 -13.49 16.40 -17.14
N ILE A 4 -12.69 15.90 -16.20
CA ILE A 4 -11.89 16.75 -15.31
C ILE A 4 -10.45 16.61 -15.77
N SER A 5 -9.99 17.63 -16.51
CA SER A 5 -8.57 17.92 -16.65
C SER A 5 -8.14 18.76 -15.45
N GLY A 6 -7.05 18.40 -14.77
CA GLY A 6 -6.41 19.33 -13.84
C GLY A 6 -5.54 18.66 -12.79
N ARG A 7 -4.22 18.69 -13.05
CA ARG A 7 -3.06 18.56 -12.15
C ARG A 7 -3.06 17.39 -11.17
N ASP A 8 -1.99 16.59 -11.22
CA ASP A 8 -1.60 15.60 -10.22
C ASP A 8 -2.02 15.98 -8.79
N ARG A 9 -3.21 15.54 -8.38
CA ARG A 9 -3.58 15.52 -6.97
C ARG A 9 -2.96 14.24 -6.46
N SER A 10 -1.95 14.36 -5.60
CA SER A 10 -1.37 13.21 -4.93
C SER A 10 -2.47 12.55 -4.10
N VAL A 11 -3.08 11.52 -4.67
CA VAL A 11 -4.18 10.77 -4.07
C VAL A 11 -3.74 9.34 -3.83
N VAL A 12 -4.23 8.76 -2.75
CA VAL A 12 -4.12 7.32 -2.47
C VAL A 12 -5.49 6.69 -2.59
N ARG A 13 -5.58 5.56 -3.30
CA ARG A 13 -6.82 4.83 -3.52
C ARG A 13 -7.01 3.81 -2.41
N ILE A 14 -8.18 3.84 -1.77
CA ILE A 14 -8.67 2.81 -0.88
C ILE A 14 -9.70 1.99 -1.66
N SER A 15 -9.43 0.70 -1.77
CA SER A 15 -10.13 -0.22 -2.67
C SER A 15 -11.28 -0.98 -2.00
N SER A 16 -11.42 -0.86 -0.69
CA SER A 16 -12.54 -1.41 0.08
C SER A 16 -12.66 -0.71 1.43
N GLU A 17 -13.89 -0.64 1.93
CA GLU A 17 -14.28 -0.27 3.29
C GLU A 17 -13.55 -1.05 4.38
N ASP A 18 -13.09 -2.27 4.10
CA ASP A 18 -12.41 -3.13 5.07
C ASP A 18 -10.92 -2.73 5.26
N GLN A 19 -10.31 -1.97 4.33
CA GLN A 19 -8.86 -1.74 4.34
C GLN A 19 -8.36 -0.81 5.45
N LEU A 20 -9.20 0.11 5.93
CA LEU A 20 -8.87 1.04 7.03
C LEU A 20 -9.75 0.80 8.27
N GLU A 21 -10.39 -0.37 8.33
CA GLU A 21 -11.16 -0.82 9.48
C GLU A 21 -10.28 -1.73 10.34
N THR A 22 -10.26 -1.46 11.64
CA THR A 22 -9.51 -2.29 12.59
C THR A 22 -10.17 -2.26 13.95
N VAL A 23 -9.93 -3.30 14.73
CA VAL A 23 -10.23 -3.36 16.16
C VAL A 23 -9.07 -2.88 17.04
N SER A 24 -7.90 -2.61 16.43
CA SER A 24 -6.70 -2.15 17.14
C SER A 24 -6.70 -0.63 17.31
N GLU A 25 -6.18 -0.15 18.43
CA GLU A 25 -5.98 1.29 18.69
C GLU A 25 -4.87 1.91 17.81
N HIS A 26 -4.09 1.08 17.11
CA HIS A 26 -2.93 1.50 16.34
C HIS A 26 -3.07 1.05 14.88
N LEU A 27 -3.65 1.93 14.06
CA LEU A 27 -3.70 1.78 12.61
C LEU A 27 -2.94 2.92 11.93
N PHE A 28 -2.11 2.56 10.96
CA PHE A 28 -1.32 3.51 10.20
C PHE A 28 -1.49 3.26 8.70
N LEU A 29 -1.59 4.34 7.94
CA LEU A 29 -1.53 4.33 6.48
C LEU A 29 -0.13 4.74 6.05
N LYS A 30 0.61 3.80 5.44
CA LYS A 30 1.93 4.04 4.87
C LYS A 30 1.82 4.19 3.35
N VAL A 31 2.29 5.32 2.82
CA VAL A 31 2.26 5.63 1.39
C VAL A 31 3.68 5.71 0.87
N TYR A 32 4.01 4.90 -0.15
CA TYR A 32 5.29 4.92 -0.85
C TYR A 32 5.15 5.62 -2.20
N ARG A 33 6.10 6.50 -2.54
CA ARG A 33 6.20 7.12 -3.86
C ARG A 33 7.26 6.39 -4.67
N LEU A 34 6.82 5.71 -5.73
CA LEU A 34 7.68 4.94 -6.62
C LEU A 34 7.91 5.70 -7.93
N THR A 35 9.13 5.66 -8.44
CA THR A 35 9.43 6.05 -9.82
C THR A 35 10.17 4.95 -10.53
N GLU A 36 9.91 4.79 -11.83
CA GLU A 36 10.71 3.91 -12.68
C GLU A 36 12.16 4.39 -12.71
N ALA A 37 13.08 3.45 -12.54
CA ALA A 37 14.50 3.71 -12.44
C ALA A 37 15.14 3.79 -13.83
N PRO A 38 16.01 4.79 -14.10
CA PRO A 38 16.86 4.78 -15.27
C PRO A 38 17.85 3.61 -15.24
N ASP A 39 18.26 3.14 -16.42
CA ASP A 39 19.26 2.08 -16.59
C ASP A 39 20.53 2.36 -15.77
N GLY A 40 21.01 1.34 -15.07
CA GLY A 40 22.22 1.42 -14.24
C GLY A 40 22.03 2.01 -12.85
N THR A 41 20.81 2.41 -12.47
CA THR A 41 20.50 2.87 -11.10
C THR A 41 20.20 1.68 -10.18
N PRO A 42 20.70 1.64 -8.93
CA PRO A 42 20.31 0.61 -7.96
C PRO A 42 18.82 0.78 -7.62
N ALA A 43 17.99 -0.12 -8.15
CA ALA A 43 16.53 -0.13 -8.02
C ALA A 43 16.04 -1.57 -7.85
N GLN A 44 14.75 -1.77 -7.57
CA GLN A 44 14.18 -3.11 -7.38
C GLN A 44 13.06 -3.41 -8.37
N SER A 45 13.14 -4.57 -9.01
CA SER A 45 12.03 -5.17 -9.75
C SER A 45 11.08 -5.92 -8.84
N LEU A 46 9.94 -6.36 -9.38
CA LEU A 46 9.01 -7.21 -8.63
C LEU A 46 9.64 -8.56 -8.27
N ASN A 47 10.36 -9.20 -9.21
CA ASN A 47 11.04 -10.46 -8.94
C ASN A 47 12.15 -10.31 -7.90
N GLU A 48 12.91 -9.21 -7.94
CA GLU A 48 13.93 -8.90 -6.93
C GLU A 48 13.29 -8.75 -5.54
N LEU A 49 12.16 -8.04 -5.43
CA LEU A 49 11.45 -7.88 -4.16
C LEU A 49 10.91 -9.22 -3.63
N VAL A 50 10.32 -10.03 -4.51
CA VAL A 50 9.81 -11.36 -4.15
C VAL A 50 10.93 -12.26 -3.63
N SER A 51 12.09 -12.22 -4.27
CA SER A 51 13.28 -12.97 -3.88
C SER A 51 13.82 -12.52 -2.52
N VAL A 52 13.95 -11.21 -2.29
CA VAL A 52 14.41 -10.65 -1.00
C VAL A 52 13.52 -11.11 0.15
N VAL A 53 12.19 -10.95 0.03
CA VAL A 53 11.26 -11.39 1.09
C VAL A 53 11.33 -12.89 1.29
N GLY A 54 11.40 -13.69 0.21
CA GLY A 54 11.53 -15.13 0.30
C GLY A 54 12.80 -15.59 1.03
N HIS A 55 13.90 -14.86 0.88
CA HIS A 55 15.17 -15.15 1.56
C HIS A 55 15.20 -14.76 3.03
N GLU A 56 14.31 -13.89 3.50
CA GLU A 56 14.18 -13.55 4.93
C GLU A 56 13.39 -14.60 5.72
N LEU A 57 12.64 -15.47 5.03
CA LEU A 57 11.85 -16.53 5.65
C LEU A 57 12.71 -17.77 5.91
N CYS A 58 12.80 -18.19 7.17
CA CYS A 58 13.57 -19.36 7.59
C CYS A 58 12.71 -20.60 7.88
N ASP A 59 11.41 -20.40 8.10
CA ASP A 59 10.47 -21.45 8.49
C ASP A 59 9.77 -22.06 7.28
N ALA A 60 9.65 -23.39 7.24
CA ALA A 60 9.11 -24.10 6.08
C ALA A 60 7.63 -23.78 5.84
N ASP A 61 6.84 -23.68 6.91
CA ASP A 61 5.42 -23.35 6.81
C ASP A 61 5.24 -21.90 6.35
N ALA A 62 6.07 -20.98 6.85
CA ALA A 62 6.08 -19.58 6.42
C ALA A 62 6.44 -19.43 4.93
N ILE A 63 7.40 -20.22 4.44
CA ILE A 63 7.79 -20.23 3.02
C ILE A 63 6.65 -20.76 2.15
N GLU A 64 6.03 -21.89 2.53
CA GLU A 64 4.88 -22.44 1.79
C GLU A 64 3.72 -21.45 1.73
N ASP A 65 3.37 -20.85 2.88
CA ASP A 65 2.32 -19.85 2.98
C ASP A 65 2.60 -18.61 2.13
N TYR A 66 3.85 -18.17 2.07
CA TYR A 66 4.29 -17.04 1.25
C TYR A 66 4.06 -17.32 -0.24
N TRP A 67 4.53 -18.45 -0.76
CA TRP A 67 4.34 -18.83 -2.16
C TRP A 67 2.86 -19.06 -2.51
N ARG A 68 2.11 -19.68 -1.60
CA ARG A 68 0.65 -19.87 -1.76
C ARG A 68 -0.07 -18.53 -1.88
N LYS A 69 0.29 -17.54 -1.05
CA LYS A 69 -0.28 -16.19 -1.13
C LYS A 69 0.07 -15.52 -2.44
N LEU A 70 1.34 -15.52 -2.86
CA LEU A 70 1.75 -14.96 -4.16
C LEU A 70 0.94 -15.56 -5.32
N ALA A 71 0.82 -16.90 -5.35
CA ALA A 71 0.04 -17.60 -6.37
C ALA A 71 -1.45 -17.22 -6.33
N SER A 72 -2.04 -17.03 -5.15
CA SER A 72 -3.45 -16.61 -5.01
C SER A 72 -3.74 -15.22 -5.60
N TYR A 73 -2.73 -14.35 -5.65
CA TYR A 73 -2.80 -13.04 -6.30
C TYR A 73 -2.33 -13.08 -7.76
N GLY A 74 -2.07 -14.27 -8.32
CA GLY A 74 -1.70 -14.46 -9.72
C GLY A 74 -0.23 -14.20 -10.03
N TYR A 75 0.65 -14.11 -9.04
CA TYR A 75 2.08 -13.99 -9.28
C TYR A 75 2.65 -15.29 -9.83
N VAL A 76 3.39 -15.17 -10.94
CA VAL A 76 4.23 -16.21 -11.53
C VAL A 76 5.55 -15.53 -11.90
N GLU A 77 6.68 -16.16 -11.59
CA GLU A 77 8.00 -15.61 -11.92
C GLU A 77 8.19 -15.55 -13.44
N MET A 78 8.05 -14.35 -14.00
CA MET A 78 8.12 -14.07 -15.44
C MET A 78 9.19 -13.00 -15.68
N ARG A 79 9.90 -13.06 -16.82
CA ARG A 79 11.00 -12.12 -17.14
C ARG A 79 10.50 -10.69 -17.31
N GLU A 80 9.23 -10.55 -17.67
CA GLU A 80 8.49 -9.29 -17.75
C GLU A 80 8.34 -8.61 -16.40
N TYR A 81 8.63 -9.29 -15.28
CA TYR A 81 8.62 -8.70 -13.93
C TYR A 81 10.00 -8.26 -13.45
N ASP A 82 11.05 -8.47 -14.27
CA ASP A 82 12.37 -7.89 -14.03
C ASP A 82 12.43 -6.39 -14.40
N ASN A 83 11.46 -5.93 -15.21
CA ASN A 83 11.31 -4.53 -15.60
C ASN A 83 9.82 -4.15 -15.62
N PRO A 84 9.42 -2.92 -15.25
CA PRO A 84 10.29 -1.83 -14.78
C PRO A 84 10.87 -2.09 -13.38
N ARG A 85 11.99 -1.44 -13.11
CA ARG A 85 12.58 -1.38 -11.76
C ARG A 85 12.16 -0.07 -11.11
N PHE A 86 11.95 -0.09 -9.80
CA PHE A 86 11.42 1.05 -9.07
C PHE A 86 12.39 1.56 -8.01
N LEU A 87 12.39 2.90 -7.85
CA LEU A 87 13.02 3.62 -6.76
C LEU A 87 11.95 4.14 -5.80
N VAL A 88 12.20 4.00 -4.51
CA VAL A 88 11.39 4.64 -3.47
C VAL A 88 11.91 6.06 -3.26
N ASN A 89 11.23 7.05 -3.83
CA ASN A 89 11.63 8.46 -3.74
C ASN A 89 11.15 9.14 -2.46
N GLY A 90 10.33 8.45 -1.68
CA GLY A 90 9.84 8.95 -0.41
C GLY A 90 8.72 8.08 0.13
N SER A 91 8.44 8.26 1.42
CA SER A 91 7.25 7.69 2.03
C SER A 91 6.70 8.61 3.09
N ASN A 92 5.38 8.63 3.19
CA ASN A 92 4.64 9.34 4.23
C ASN A 92 3.89 8.31 5.07
N ALA A 93 3.82 8.54 6.38
CA ALA A 93 3.07 7.71 7.31
C ALA A 93 1.98 8.57 7.94
N TYR A 94 0.76 8.03 8.03
CA TYR A 94 -0.37 8.73 8.64
C TYR A 94 -1.01 7.85 9.71
N ARG A 95 -1.32 8.43 10.87
CA ARG A 95 -2.09 7.74 11.90
C ARG A 95 -3.57 7.78 11.55
N VAL A 96 -4.21 6.63 11.46
CA VAL A 96 -5.64 6.50 11.21
C VAL A 96 -6.37 6.54 12.55
N ALA A 97 -6.72 7.75 12.98
CA ALA A 97 -7.47 8.03 14.21
C ALA A 97 -8.93 8.39 13.90
N ASP A 98 -9.73 8.72 14.93
CA ASP A 98 -11.18 8.96 14.80
C ASP A 98 -11.54 10.06 13.79
N ASP A 99 -10.76 11.15 13.72
CA ASP A 99 -10.98 12.24 12.76
C ASP A 99 -10.39 11.98 11.36
N PHE A 100 -9.72 10.84 11.16
CA PHE A 100 -9.12 10.50 9.87
C PHE A 100 -10.23 10.23 8.85
N PRO A 101 -10.18 10.83 7.64
CA PRO A 101 -11.21 10.61 6.63
C PRO A 101 -11.13 9.16 6.13
N ARG A 102 -11.98 8.28 6.66
CA ARG A 102 -12.12 6.88 6.24
C ARG A 102 -13.59 6.54 6.05
N LEU A 103 -13.85 5.55 5.21
CA LEU A 103 -15.15 4.92 5.08
C LEU A 103 -14.96 3.47 5.51
N VAL A 104 -15.51 3.10 6.67
CA VAL A 104 -15.38 1.77 7.26
C VAL A 104 -16.72 1.06 7.28
N ARG A 105 -16.73 -0.27 7.17
CA ARG A 105 -17.96 -1.05 7.00
C ARG A 105 -18.96 -0.82 8.12
N SER A 106 -18.47 -0.72 9.36
CA SER A 106 -19.28 -0.46 10.55
C SER A 106 -20.02 0.90 10.56
N GLU A 107 -19.59 1.87 9.73
CA GLU A 107 -20.20 3.20 9.63
C GLU A 107 -21.06 3.37 8.37
N LEU A 108 -21.08 2.38 7.48
CA LEU A 108 -21.87 2.41 6.26
C LEU A 108 -23.34 2.02 6.52
N ALA A 109 -24.24 2.58 5.71
CA ALA A 109 -25.65 2.21 5.75
C ALA A 109 -25.86 0.75 5.33
N ASP A 110 -26.88 0.10 5.89
CA ASP A 110 -27.22 -1.28 5.55
C ASP A 110 -27.47 -1.45 4.04
N GLY A 111 -26.88 -2.50 3.47
CA GLY A 111 -26.91 -2.79 2.03
C GLY A 111 -25.87 -2.06 1.17
N VAL A 112 -25.04 -1.17 1.73
CA VAL A 112 -23.92 -0.56 0.99
C VAL A 112 -22.72 -1.51 0.97
N VAL A 113 -22.20 -1.79 -0.23
CA VAL A 113 -21.07 -2.71 -0.49
C VAL A 113 -20.19 -2.19 -1.63
N ASP A 114 -18.96 -2.71 -1.74
CA ASP A 114 -17.98 -2.38 -2.81
C ASP A 114 -17.58 -0.90 -2.82
N VAL A 115 -17.31 -0.33 -1.64
CA VAL A 115 -16.96 1.08 -1.51
C VAL A 115 -15.51 1.32 -1.90
N LYS A 116 -15.30 2.17 -2.90
CA LYS A 116 -13.98 2.58 -3.38
C LYS A 116 -13.88 4.10 -3.33
N TYR A 117 -12.85 4.60 -2.67
CA TYR A 117 -12.64 6.03 -2.52
C TYR A 117 -11.16 6.40 -2.62
N SER A 118 -10.90 7.70 -2.76
CA SER A 118 -9.53 8.22 -2.81
C SER A 118 -9.35 9.31 -1.78
N LEU A 119 -8.22 9.27 -1.09
CA LEU A 119 -7.81 10.28 -0.14
C LEU A 119 -6.81 11.21 -0.80
N GLN A 120 -7.00 12.51 -0.60
CA GLN A 120 -6.02 13.51 -1.01
C GLN A 120 -4.96 13.62 0.08
N LEU A 121 -3.69 13.34 -0.26
CA LEU A 121 -2.61 13.36 0.72
C LEU A 121 -2.46 14.74 1.38
N GLU A 122 -2.68 15.82 0.63
CA GLU A 122 -2.67 17.20 1.14
C GLU A 122 -3.74 17.48 2.20
N LYS A 123 -4.83 16.69 2.23
CA LYS A 123 -5.93 16.85 3.18
C LYS A 123 -5.78 15.99 4.43
N ILE A 124 -4.77 15.12 4.48
CA ILE A 124 -4.49 14.25 5.62
C ILE A 124 -3.12 14.54 6.25
N THR A 125 -2.45 15.63 5.88
CA THR A 125 -1.15 16.03 6.43
C THR A 125 -1.15 16.23 7.94
N THR A 126 -2.29 16.62 8.53
CA THR A 126 -2.46 16.75 9.98
C THR A 126 -2.34 15.42 10.72
N PHE A 127 -2.51 14.30 10.02
CA PHE A 127 -2.37 12.95 10.57
C PHE A 127 -0.98 12.36 10.33
N GLU A 128 -0.08 13.10 9.67
CA GLU A 128 1.27 12.62 9.40
C GLU A 128 2.04 12.36 10.69
N CYS A 129 2.68 11.19 10.78
CA CYS A 129 3.39 10.74 11.97
C CYS A 129 4.80 10.24 11.62
N ASN A 130 5.64 10.07 12.64
CA ASN A 130 6.98 9.53 12.42
C ASN A 130 6.89 8.05 12.04
N GLN A 131 7.80 7.58 11.18
CA GLN A 131 7.88 6.16 10.81
C GLN A 131 8.20 5.26 12.00
N ASN A 132 8.94 5.79 12.99
CA ASN A 132 9.28 5.07 14.21
C ASN A 132 8.04 4.75 15.07
N GLU A 133 6.94 5.49 14.89
CA GLU A 133 5.68 5.21 15.60
C GLU A 133 4.96 3.98 15.05
N ILE A 134 5.23 3.57 13.80
CA ILE A 134 4.59 2.40 13.19
C ILE A 134 5.10 1.12 13.83
N TRP A 135 6.40 1.04 14.07
CA TRP A 135 7.07 -0.22 14.42
C TRP A 135 7.35 -0.37 15.91
N GLY A 136 7.21 0.69 16.70
CA GLY A 136 7.49 0.70 18.13
C GLY A 136 8.97 0.42 18.43
N ASN A 137 9.72 1.45 18.84
CA ASN A 137 11.01 1.21 19.50
C ASN A 137 10.78 0.79 20.95
#